data_AF-A0A969HI89-F1
#
_entry.id   AF-A0A969HI89-F1
#
_cell.length_a   1.000
_cell.length_b   1.000
_cell.length_c   1.000
_cell.angle_alpha   90.00
_cell.angle_beta   90.00
_cell.angle_gamma   90.00
#
_symmetry.space_group_name_H-M   'P 1'
#
loop_
_entity.id
_entity.type
_entity.pdbx_description
1 polymer ?
#
loop_
_entity_poly.entity_id
_entity_poly.type
_entity_poly.pdbx_seq_one_letter_code
_entity_poly.pdbx_strand_id
1 'polypeptide(L)'
;MLALQGDHFLNRFFAYETGNVGQGNVRIAAIIREAVPVPPLAEQGRIVAVAEQRLAGVQRLETALETALKRARALRQAILEQAFSGLLGE
;
A
#
# COMPACT_ATOMS: atom_id res chain seq x y z
N MET A 1 14.05 -2.89 -5.80
CA MET A 1 13.05 -3.07 -6.89
C MET A 1 11.90 -2.03 -6.82
N LEU A 2 12.05 -0.88 -6.15
CA LEU A 2 11.00 0.15 -6.03
C LEU A 2 10.82 0.98 -7.31
N ALA A 3 11.88 1.21 -8.07
CA ALA A 3 11.81 1.99 -9.31
C ALA A 3 10.89 1.35 -10.37
N LEU A 4 10.78 0.02 -10.38
CA LEU A 4 9.90 -0.72 -11.29
C LEU A 4 8.43 -0.70 -10.86
N GLN A 5 8.14 -0.29 -9.62
CA GLN A 5 6.78 -0.22 -9.09
C GLN A 5 6.17 1.19 -9.24
N GLY A 6 6.95 2.16 -9.70
CA GLY A 6 6.47 3.52 -9.90
C GLY A 6 5.63 3.65 -11.16
N ASP A 7 4.56 4.45 -11.09
CA ASP A 7 3.64 4.70 -12.20
C ASP A 7 4.37 5.17 -13.47
N HIS A 8 5.44 5.94 -13.32
CA HIS A 8 6.24 6.39 -14.46
C HIS A 8 6.83 5.21 -15.26
N PHE A 9 7.35 4.18 -14.59
CA PHE A 9 7.85 2.99 -15.25
C PHE A 9 6.68 2.15 -15.78
N LEU A 10 5.68 1.85 -14.95
CA LEU A 10 4.55 0.99 -15.32
C LEU A 10 3.78 1.56 -16.52
N ASN A 11 3.51 2.86 -16.55
CA ASN A 11 2.80 3.50 -17.66
C ASN A 11 3.58 3.42 -18.99
N ARG A 12 4.90 3.58 -18.96
CA ARG A 12 5.73 3.43 -20.17
C ARG A 12 5.84 1.97 -20.61
N PHE A 13 6.06 1.07 -19.64
CA PHE A 13 6.24 -0.35 -19.88
C PHE A 13 4.98 -1.00 -20.47
N PHE A 14 3.80 -0.65 -19.95
CA PHE A 14 2.51 -1.14 -20.42
C PHE A 14 1.90 -0.32 -21.57
N ALA A 15 2.53 0.77 -22.02
CA ALA A 15 2.02 1.58 -23.14
C ALA A 15 1.87 0.78 -24.45
N TYR A 16 2.65 -0.29 -24.60
CA TYR A 16 2.65 -1.16 -25.78
C TYR A 16 2.06 -2.56 -25.48
N GLU A 17 1.38 -2.70 -24.34
CA GLU A 17 0.68 -3.93 -23.98
C GLU A 17 -0.42 -4.22 -25.02
N THR A 18 -0.54 -5.49 -25.40
CA THR A 18 -1.56 -5.96 -26.35
C THR A 18 -2.32 -7.12 -25.74
N GLY A 19 -3.61 -7.25 -25.96
CA GLY A 19 -4.39 -8.37 -25.41
C GLY A 19 -5.85 -7.99 -25.19
N ASN A 20 -6.64 -8.96 -24.76
CA ASN A 20 -8.05 -8.73 -24.44
C ASN A 20 -8.19 -8.23 -23.00
N VAL A 21 -9.30 -7.56 -22.68
CA VAL A 21 -9.60 -7.06 -21.33
C VAL A 21 -9.51 -8.22 -20.32
N GLY A 22 -8.49 -8.18 -19.45
CA GLY A 22 -8.23 -9.19 -18.41
C GLY A 22 -6.96 -10.04 -18.61
N GLN A 23 -6.37 -10.06 -19.81
CA GLN A 23 -5.06 -10.67 -20.07
C GLN A 23 -4.31 -9.85 -21.10
N GLY A 24 -3.62 -8.82 -20.62
CA GLY A 24 -2.67 -8.10 -21.45
C GLY A 24 -1.34 -8.85 -21.55
N ASN A 25 -0.69 -8.71 -22.70
CA ASN A 25 0.56 -9.35 -23.05
C ASN A 25 1.59 -8.27 -23.41
N VAL A 26 2.73 -8.33 -22.71
CA VAL A 26 3.91 -7.54 -23.02
C VAL A 26 4.90 -8.42 -23.79
N ARG A 27 5.29 -7.96 -24.99
CA ARG A 27 6.25 -8.70 -25.82
C ARG A 27 7.65 -8.63 -25.22
N ILE A 28 8.44 -9.69 -25.33
CA ILE A 28 9.85 -9.74 -24.87
C ILE A 28 10.67 -8.55 -25.41
N ALA A 29 10.43 -8.14 -26.66
CA ALA A 29 11.11 -6.99 -27.26
C ALA A 29 10.82 -5.67 -26.52
N ALA A 30 9.62 -5.49 -25.95
CA ALA A 30 9.31 -4.32 -25.13
C ALA A 30 10.05 -4.38 -23.78
N ILE A 31 10.16 -5.57 -23.19
CA ILE A 31 10.90 -5.78 -21.93
C ILE A 31 12.38 -5.41 -22.08
N ILE A 32 13.03 -5.89 -23.15
CA ILE A 32 14.47 -5.67 -23.38
C ILE A 32 14.77 -4.22 -23.74
N ARG A 33 13.86 -3.53 -24.42
CA ARG A 33 14.06 -2.16 -24.90
C ARG A 33 13.74 -1.09 -23.86
N GLU A 34 13.07 -1.45 -22.77
CA GLU A 34 12.70 -0.47 -21.74
C GLU A 34 13.95 -0.02 -20.98
N ALA A 35 14.26 1.27 -21.08
CA ALA A 35 15.39 1.86 -20.39
C ALA A 35 14.99 2.26 -18.96
N VAL A 36 15.66 1.65 -17.97
CA VAL A 36 15.53 2.04 -16.56
C VAL A 36 16.69 2.97 -16.20
N PRO A 37 16.42 4.23 -15.81
CA PRO A 37 17.48 5.11 -15.34
C PRO A 37 18.02 4.59 -14.00
N VAL A 38 19.33 4.31 -13.95
CA VAL A 38 20.00 3.81 -12.75
C VAL A 38 20.90 4.92 -12.21
N PRO A 39 20.56 5.55 -11.06
CA PRO A 39 21.40 6.59 -10.47
C PRO A 39 22.67 5.99 -9.85
N PRO A 40 23.66 6.80 -9.42
CA PRO A 40 24.84 6.31 -8.71
C PRO A 40 24.47 5.50 -7.46
N LEU A 41 25.30 4.52 -7.07
CA LEU A 41 24.98 3.60 -5.96
C LEU A 41 24.62 4.31 -4.64
N ALA A 42 25.32 5.39 -4.30
CA ALA A 42 25.02 6.17 -3.11
C ALA A 42 23.59 6.75 -3.14
N GLU A 43 23.17 7.25 -4.30
CA GLU A 43 21.84 7.80 -4.50
C GLU A 43 20.77 6.71 -4.54
N GLN A 44 21.08 5.53 -5.09
CA GLN A 44 20.19 4.36 -4.99
C GLN A 44 19.91 4.01 -3.52
N GLY A 45 20.94 3.96 -2.68
CA GLY A 45 20.81 3.69 -1.25
C GLY A 45 19.95 4.74 -0.55
N ARG A 46 20.16 6.03 -0.85
CA ARG A 46 19.36 7.13 -0.29
C ARG A 46 17.88 7.01 -0.67
N ILE A 47 17.59 6.73 -1.94
CA ILE A 47 16.21 6.56 -2.43
C ILE A 47 15.53 5.39 -1.73
N VAL A 48 16.20 4.25 -1.59
CA VAL A 48 15.67 3.06 -0.91
C VAL A 48 15.37 3.38 0.56
N ALA A 49 16.30 3.99 1.28
CA ALA A 49 16.11 4.32 2.69
C ALA A 49 14.89 5.24 2.92
N VAL A 50 14.72 6.27 2.07
CA VAL A 50 13.56 7.17 2.16
C VAL A 50 12.26 6.44 1.85
N ALA A 51 12.24 5.57 0.84
CA ALA A 51 11.05 4.79 0.49
C ALA A 51 10.66 3.82 1.61
N GLU A 52 11.62 3.09 2.19
CA GLU A 52 11.41 2.17 3.31
C GLU A 52 10.89 2.92 4.55
N GLN A 53 11.48 4.07 4.89
CA GLN A 53 11.01 4.90 6.00
C GLN A 53 9.54 5.31 5.81
N ARG A 54 9.14 5.69 4.60
CA ARG A 54 7.76 6.09 4.28
C ARG A 54 6.81 4.90 4.38
N LEU A 55 7.17 3.75 3.80
CA LEU A 55 6.34 2.53 3.86
C LEU A 55 6.16 2.04 5.30
N ALA A 56 7.22 2.06 6.11
CA ALA A 56 7.13 1.76 7.53
C ALA A 56 6.21 2.76 8.27
N GLY A 57 6.21 4.03 7.86
CA GLY A 57 5.26 5.03 8.37
C GLY A 57 3.81 4.68 8.08
N VAL A 58 3.51 4.27 6.85
CA VAL A 58 2.17 3.82 6.44
C VAL A 58 1.72 2.61 7.27
N GLN A 59 2.57 1.59 7.41
CA GLN A 59 2.26 0.38 8.19
C GLN A 59 1.95 0.70 9.67
N ARG A 60 2.69 1.63 10.27
CA ARG A 60 2.40 2.10 11.64
C ARG A 60 1.04 2.79 11.74
N LEU A 61 0.69 3.61 10.75
CA LEU A 61 -0.61 4.30 10.71
C LEU A 61 -1.77 3.31 10.54
N GLU A 62 -1.62 2.34 9.65
CA GLU A 62 -2.60 1.25 9.46
C GLU A 62 -2.83 0.50 10.77
N THR A 63 -1.76 0.08 11.44
CA THR A 63 -1.84 -0.62 12.73
C THR A 63 -2.51 0.23 13.81
N ALA A 64 -2.19 1.52 13.87
CA ALA A 64 -2.78 2.45 14.82
C ALA A 64 -4.28 2.63 14.57
N LEU A 65 -4.68 2.76 13.31
CA LEU A 65 -6.08 2.88 12.90
C LEU A 65 -6.88 1.62 13.25
N GLU A 66 -6.35 0.43 12.96
CA GLU A 66 -6.99 -0.83 13.33
C GLU A 66 -7.20 -0.95 14.84
N THR A 67 -6.19 -0.56 15.62
CA THR A 67 -6.25 -0.57 17.08
C THR A 67 -7.31 0.41 17.60
N ALA A 68 -7.36 1.63 17.04
CA ALA A 68 -8.36 2.62 17.38
C ALA A 68 -9.78 2.13 17.08
N LEU A 69 -10.00 1.51 15.91
CA LEU A 69 -11.29 0.92 15.53
C LEU A 69 -11.72 -0.19 16.49
N LYS A 70 -10.80 -1.08 16.89
CA LYS A 70 -11.08 -2.14 17.87
C LYS A 70 -11.51 -1.55 19.23
N ARG A 71 -10.79 -0.53 19.72
CA ARG A 71 -11.12 0.16 20.98
C ARG A 71 -12.47 0.86 20.92
N ALA A 72 -12.76 1.56 19.82
CA ALA A 72 -14.04 2.23 19.64
C ALA A 72 -15.22 1.25 19.65
N ARG A 73 -15.08 0.08 19.00
CA ARG A 73 -16.10 -0.99 19.04
C ARG A 73 -16.30 -1.54 20.44
N ALA A 74 -15.22 -1.83 21.17
CA ALA A 74 -15.29 -2.32 22.54
C ALA A 74 -15.95 -1.31 23.49
N LEU A 75 -15.59 -0.03 23.38
CA LEU A 75 -16.19 1.04 24.17
C LEU A 75 -17.70 1.17 23.89
N ARG A 76 -18.09 1.13 22.61
CA ARG A 76 -19.51 1.14 22.22
C ARG A 76 -20.27 -0.02 22.87
N GLN A 77 -19.70 -1.21 22.85
CA GLN A 77 -20.29 -2.40 23.45
C GLN A 77 -20.46 -2.25 24.98
N ALA A 78 -19.41 -1.80 25.68
CA ALA A 78 -19.45 -1.59 27.12
C ALA A 78 -20.51 -0.56 27.54
N ILE A 79 -20.66 0.54 26.79
CA ILE A 79 -21.71 1.55 27.05
C ILE A 79 -23.10 0.95 26.88
N LEU A 80 -23.33 0.16 25.82
CA LEU A 80 -24.62 -0.49 25.61
C LEU A 80 -24.93 -1.48 26.73
N GLU A 81 -23.97 -2.33 27.12
CA GLU A 81 -24.13 -3.28 28.23
C GLU A 81 -24.49 -2.57 29.53
N GLN A 82 -23.80 -1.48 29.87
CA GLN A 82 -24.11 -0.67 31.06
C GLN A 82 -25.52 -0.05 31.00
N ALA A 83 -25.92 0.47 29.83
CA ALA A 83 -27.24 1.07 29.64
C ALA A 83 -28.36 0.04 29.82
N PHE A 84 -28.18 -1.19 29.32
CA PHE A 84 -29.19 -2.25 29.46
C PHE A 84 -29.16 -2.95 30.83
N SER A 85 -28.01 -3.05 31.50
CA SER A 85 -27.92 -3.63 32.85
C SER A 85 -28.60 -2.77 33.91
N GLY A 86 -28.68 -1.45 33.71
CA GLY A 86 -29.39 -0.53 34.61
C GLY A 86 -30.90 -0.45 34.37
N LEU A 87 -31.39 -0.87 33.20
CA LEU A 87 -32.82 -0.82 32.83
C LEU A 87 -33.58 -2.13 33.10
N LEU A 88 -32.88 -3.23 33.34
CA LEU A 88 -33.46 -4.56 33.61
C LEU A 88 -33.29 -4.99 35.08
N GLY A 89 -32.84 -4.09 35.95
CA GLY A 89 -32.54 -4.33 37.36
C GLY A 89 -33.50 -3.69 38.37
N GLU A 90 -34.58 -3.04 37.92
CA GLU A 90 -35.69 -2.53 38.77
C GLU A 90 -37.03 -3.11 38.31
#